data_AF-A0A8B9RQQ3-F1
#
_entry.id   AF-A0A8B9RQQ3-F1
#
_cell.length_a   1.000
_cell.length_b   1.000
_cell.length_c   1.000
_cell.angle_alpha   90.00
_cell.angle_beta   90.00
_cell.angle_gamma   90.00
#
_symmetry.space_group_name_H-M   'P 1'
#
loop_
_entity.id
_entity.type
_entity.pdbx_description
1 polymer ?
#
loop_
_entity_poly.entity_id
_entity_poly.type
_entity_poly.pdbx_seq_one_letter_code
_entity_poly.pdbx_strand_id
1 'polypeptide(L)'
;MIRSPDLDSFVCCAVCSKIIPPPPSSATYDRIREYKPFRTRYYTHRDILEIGADIQQEQQEKKEAEIQERIEKMKAELWAQAEMHKEDAVDKALKEAAANHSVFVQDLKQKLGKELREEVMKVKAEMQQYMEDEQKREAEAAEQRMAHRIQCTLMECAREKMEAVAKARKQEREAALKEAARQHRKHLEQLKEENMLAEELYRKSIEQLNTEKCHEFNIALSITQKENQIETEKQLKETETIHLDELEKVLAALKAAEEQVKTLTQKLEKMTDWKDSLETEIQATRQAFQEYINATFPNLSPGQADFILPFRKSFEQKETPEEAEDSDKEYKRTSIRSARFTAMAKQNYK
;
A
#
# COMPACT_ATOMS: atom_id res chain seq x y z
N MET A 1 -18.15 144.04 113.64
CA MET A 1 -19.38 144.84 113.45
C MET A 1 -20.33 144.48 114.59
N ILE A 2 -20.82 145.45 115.39
CA ILE A 2 -22.15 146.09 115.30
C ILE A 2 -23.28 145.13 115.72
N ARG A 3 -24.21 145.43 116.66
CA ARG A 3 -24.42 146.56 117.61
C ARG A 3 -25.46 146.10 118.68
N SER A 4 -25.62 146.85 119.78
CA SER A 4 -26.82 146.83 120.67
C SER A 4 -27.90 147.79 120.11
N PRO A 5 -29.17 147.82 120.58
CA PRO A 5 -29.60 148.10 121.97
C PRO A 5 -30.75 147.15 122.42
N ASP A 6 -31.76 147.39 123.29
CA ASP A 6 -32.24 148.39 124.29
C ASP A 6 -32.90 147.57 125.45
N LEU A 7 -33.23 147.99 126.68
CA LEU A 7 -33.41 149.28 127.40
C LEU A 7 -34.79 149.99 127.31
N ASP A 8 -35.84 149.49 128.00
CA ASP A 8 -36.92 150.37 128.52
C ASP A 8 -37.78 149.78 129.68
N SER A 9 -38.58 150.64 130.33
CA SER A 9 -39.68 150.42 131.30
C SER A 9 -39.39 150.12 132.79
N PHE A 10 -39.92 151.00 133.66
CA PHE A 10 -40.15 150.83 135.11
C PHE A 10 -41.47 151.54 135.48
N VAL A 11 -42.33 150.95 136.34
CA VAL A 11 -43.64 151.52 136.73
C VAL A 11 -43.91 151.32 138.22
N CYS A 12 -44.62 152.26 138.86
CA CYS A 12 -44.89 152.34 140.30
C CYS A 12 -46.39 152.10 140.62
N CYS A 13 -46.72 151.64 141.84
CA CYS A 13 -48.10 151.32 142.26
C CYS A 13 -48.52 151.93 143.62
N ALA A 14 -48.98 153.18 143.57
CA ALA A 14 -50.13 153.82 144.23
C ALA A 14 -50.63 153.50 145.67
N VAL A 15 -50.36 152.34 146.30
CA VAL A 15 -51.08 151.91 147.54
C VAL A 15 -50.19 151.83 148.79
N CYS A 16 -48.86 151.82 148.64
CA CYS A 16 -47.95 151.97 149.79
C CYS A 16 -46.68 152.72 149.41
N SER A 17 -46.29 153.71 150.23
CA SER A 17 -45.15 154.61 149.99
C SER A 17 -43.79 153.95 150.29
N LYS A 18 -43.53 152.78 149.71
CA LYS A 18 -42.25 152.07 149.77
C LYS A 18 -41.72 151.82 148.37
N ILE A 19 -40.53 152.36 148.09
CA ILE A 19 -39.74 151.97 146.93
C ILE A 19 -39.26 150.54 147.15
N ILE A 20 -39.82 149.58 146.41
CA ILE A 20 -39.32 148.21 146.36
C ILE A 20 -38.25 148.16 145.24
N PRO A 21 -37.01 147.75 145.53
CA PRO A 21 -35.95 147.69 144.52
C PRO A 21 -36.21 146.54 143.52
N PRO A 22 -35.73 146.66 142.27
CA PRO A 22 -35.72 145.55 141.33
C PRO A 22 -34.88 144.36 141.86
N PRO A 23 -35.20 143.12 141.44
CA PRO A 23 -34.50 141.92 141.90
C PRO A 23 -33.03 141.87 141.42
N PRO A 24 -32.12 141.24 142.19
CA PRO A 24 -30.74 141.07 141.77
C PRO A 24 -30.62 140.15 140.54
N SER A 25 -29.70 140.49 139.64
CA SER A 25 -29.47 139.78 138.37
C SER A 25 -28.96 138.35 138.53
N SER A 26 -29.21 137.49 137.54
CA SER A 26 -28.69 136.11 137.47
C SER A 26 -27.17 136.02 137.66
N ALA A 27 -26.40 136.96 137.09
CA ALA A 27 -24.95 137.05 137.24
C ALA A 27 -24.46 137.18 138.71
N THR A 28 -25.34 137.50 139.65
CA THR A 28 -25.05 137.52 141.09
C THR A 28 -25.22 136.15 141.74
N TYR A 29 -26.06 135.26 141.19
CA TYR A 29 -26.23 133.88 141.66
C TYR A 29 -25.06 132.97 141.27
N ASP A 30 -24.50 133.15 140.07
CA ASP A 30 -23.43 132.29 139.56
C ASP A 30 -22.14 132.40 140.38
N ARG A 31 -21.77 133.62 140.81
CA ARG A 31 -20.59 133.87 141.69
C ARG A 31 -20.64 133.15 143.04
N ILE A 32 -21.82 132.74 143.52
CA ILE A 32 -21.96 131.99 144.78
C ILE A 32 -21.75 130.48 144.56
N ARG A 33 -21.78 129.98 143.31
CA ARG A 33 -21.49 128.57 143.00
C ARG A 33 -20.00 128.25 142.82
N GLU A 34 -19.14 129.25 142.61
CA GLU A 34 -17.72 129.03 142.29
C GLU A 34 -16.85 128.64 143.50
N TYR A 35 -17.33 128.77 144.74
CA TYR A 35 -16.52 128.57 145.95
C TYR A 35 -16.70 127.20 146.64
N LYS A 36 -16.20 126.11 146.03
CA LYS A 36 -16.06 124.79 146.67
C LYS A 36 -14.75 124.05 146.31
N PRO A 37 -13.70 124.12 147.16
CA PRO A 37 -12.39 123.50 146.89
C PRO A 37 -12.30 122.05 147.39
N PHE A 38 -12.79 121.07 146.61
CA PHE A 38 -12.74 119.64 146.99
C PHE A 38 -12.64 118.65 145.80
N ARG A 39 -11.88 118.95 144.73
CA ARG A 39 -11.90 118.13 143.50
C ARG A 39 -10.56 117.80 142.80
N THR A 40 -9.41 118.10 143.39
CA THR A 40 -8.09 118.08 142.70
C THR A 40 -7.04 117.13 143.30
N ARG A 41 -7.45 116.01 143.92
CA ARG A 41 -6.53 114.94 144.39
C ARG A 41 -6.87 113.51 143.95
N TYR A 42 -8.01 113.28 143.29
CA TYR A 42 -8.45 111.92 142.94
C TYR A 42 -8.11 111.51 141.49
N TYR A 43 -7.69 112.44 140.64
CA TYR A 43 -7.45 112.18 139.21
C TYR A 43 -5.99 111.84 138.88
N THR A 44 -5.01 112.43 139.58
CA THR A 44 -3.57 112.22 139.30
C THR A 44 -3.08 110.77 139.46
N HIS A 45 -3.83 109.91 140.17
CA HIS A 45 -3.54 108.47 140.24
C HIS A 45 -4.20 107.67 139.10
N ARG A 46 -5.28 108.17 138.51
CA ARG A 46 -5.92 107.58 137.33
C ARG A 46 -5.05 107.79 136.09
N ASP A 47 -4.58 109.02 135.89
CA ASP A 47 -3.79 109.40 134.71
C ASP A 47 -2.51 108.54 134.58
N ILE A 48 -1.86 108.22 135.71
CA ILE A 48 -0.67 107.34 135.76
C ILE A 48 -1.03 105.87 135.45
N LEU A 49 -2.22 105.41 135.83
CA LEU A 49 -2.68 104.05 135.54
C LEU A 49 -3.15 103.91 134.08
N GLU A 50 -3.74 104.95 133.49
CA GLU A 50 -4.07 104.99 132.06
C GLU A 50 -2.78 105.00 131.22
N ILE A 51 -1.79 105.86 131.52
CA ILE A 51 -0.47 105.83 130.85
C ILE A 51 0.25 104.47 131.04
N GLY A 52 0.13 103.85 132.21
CA GLY A 52 0.69 102.52 132.48
C GLY A 52 0.02 101.42 131.64
N ALA A 53 -1.30 101.49 131.46
CA ALA A 53 -2.06 100.59 130.61
C ALA A 53 -1.72 100.80 129.12
N ASP A 54 -1.61 102.05 128.66
CA ASP A 54 -1.24 102.41 127.29
C ASP A 54 0.15 101.85 126.94
N ILE A 55 1.16 102.03 127.81
CA ILE A 55 2.51 101.49 127.60
C ILE A 55 2.50 99.96 127.61
N GLN A 56 1.69 99.33 128.47
CA GLN A 56 1.56 97.87 128.49
C GLN A 56 0.86 97.35 127.23
N GLN A 57 -0.17 98.03 126.73
CA GLN A 57 -0.86 97.71 125.49
C GLN A 57 0.06 97.90 124.28
N GLU A 58 0.81 99.00 124.19
CA GLU A 58 1.74 99.22 123.08
C GLU A 58 2.88 98.17 123.06
N GLN A 59 3.31 97.68 124.23
CA GLN A 59 4.22 96.53 124.32
C GLN A 59 3.55 95.18 123.98
N GLN A 60 2.27 95.02 124.27
CA GLN A 60 1.48 93.84 123.93
C GLN A 60 1.31 93.77 122.40
N GLU A 61 0.86 94.86 121.78
CA GLU A 61 0.71 95.01 120.33
C GLU A 61 2.03 94.79 119.59
N LYS A 62 3.16 95.33 120.07
CA LYS A 62 4.49 95.08 119.48
C LYS A 62 4.89 93.60 119.54
N LYS A 63 4.62 92.90 120.65
CA LYS A 63 4.88 91.45 120.79
C LYS A 63 3.94 90.63 119.91
N GLU A 64 2.67 91.01 119.81
CA GLU A 64 1.69 90.34 118.95
C GLU A 64 2.02 90.54 117.47
N ALA A 65 2.49 91.72 117.07
CA ALA A 65 3.02 91.97 115.74
C ALA A 65 4.29 91.16 115.44
N GLU A 66 5.25 91.06 116.38
CA GLU A 66 6.41 90.16 116.23
C GLU A 66 5.99 88.68 116.08
N ILE A 67 5.00 88.24 116.85
CA ILE A 67 4.46 86.87 116.78
C ILE A 67 3.76 86.64 115.43
N GLN A 68 2.96 87.60 114.96
CA GLN A 68 2.30 87.55 113.65
C GLN A 68 3.32 87.55 112.51
N GLU A 69 4.37 88.37 112.56
CA GLU A 69 5.44 88.37 111.56
C GLU A 69 6.18 87.01 111.50
N ARG A 70 6.45 86.39 112.66
CA ARG A 70 7.01 85.04 112.74
C ARG A 70 6.04 83.97 112.22
N ILE A 71 4.73 84.11 112.47
CA ILE A 71 3.70 83.21 111.93
C ILE A 71 3.59 83.33 110.42
N GLU A 72 3.60 84.54 109.84
CA GLU A 72 3.54 84.70 108.38
C GLU A 72 4.84 84.25 107.70
N LYS A 73 6.02 84.46 108.31
CA LYS A 73 7.29 83.86 107.83
C LYS A 73 7.21 82.33 107.83
N MET A 74 6.78 81.73 108.94
CA MET A 74 6.63 80.26 109.04
C MET A 74 5.58 79.72 108.07
N LYS A 75 4.47 80.42 107.84
CA LYS A 75 3.49 80.08 106.80
C LYS A 75 4.10 80.15 105.40
N ALA A 76 4.87 81.19 105.09
CA ALA A 76 5.52 81.34 103.79
C ALA A 76 6.58 80.24 103.55
N GLU A 77 7.36 79.89 104.56
CA GLU A 77 8.30 78.77 104.53
C GLU A 77 7.59 77.42 104.33
N LEU A 78 6.49 77.17 105.05
CA LEU A 78 5.67 75.98 104.88
C LEU A 78 4.98 75.92 103.51
N TRP A 79 4.51 77.04 102.97
CA TRP A 79 3.98 77.12 101.60
C TRP A 79 5.07 76.86 100.56
N ALA A 80 6.27 77.40 100.73
CA ALA A 80 7.39 77.13 99.82
C ALA A 80 7.82 75.66 99.85
N GLN A 81 7.88 75.04 101.03
CA GLN A 81 8.13 73.59 101.17
C GLN A 81 7.01 72.76 100.55
N ALA A 82 5.74 73.14 100.75
CA ALA A 82 4.59 72.47 100.15
C ALA A 82 4.58 72.60 98.62
N GLU A 83 4.97 73.74 98.05
CA GLU A 83 5.06 73.90 96.60
C GLU A 83 6.23 73.12 96.01
N MET A 84 7.44 73.18 96.61
CA MET A 84 8.56 72.33 96.19
C MET A 84 8.20 70.83 96.23
N HIS A 85 7.48 70.37 97.27
CA HIS A 85 7.04 68.97 97.35
C HIS A 85 5.94 68.61 96.32
N LYS A 86 5.09 69.55 95.90
CA LYS A 86 4.19 69.34 94.75
C LYS A 86 4.99 69.29 93.45
N GLU A 87 5.91 70.22 93.24
CA GLU A 87 6.76 70.28 92.05
C GLU A 87 7.56 68.98 91.92
N ASP A 88 8.30 68.55 92.95
CA ASP A 88 8.99 67.25 93.01
C ASP A 88 8.06 66.07 92.69
N ALA A 89 6.84 66.06 93.26
CA ALA A 89 5.88 64.97 93.03
C ALA A 89 5.32 64.96 91.59
N VAL A 90 5.03 66.14 91.02
CA VAL A 90 4.60 66.29 89.63
C VAL A 90 5.74 65.94 88.68
N ASP A 91 6.95 66.43 88.92
CA ASP A 91 8.11 66.18 88.09
C ASP A 91 8.51 64.70 88.13
N LYS A 92 8.38 64.05 89.30
CA LYS A 92 8.51 62.58 89.44
C LYS A 92 7.41 61.84 88.68
N ALA A 93 6.14 62.23 88.83
CA ALA A 93 5.03 61.60 88.12
C ALA A 93 5.15 61.76 86.59
N LEU A 94 5.64 62.91 86.11
CA LEU A 94 5.92 63.15 84.69
C LEU A 94 7.09 62.28 84.18
N LYS A 95 8.17 62.15 84.96
CA LYS A 95 9.31 61.28 84.64
C LYS A 95 8.90 59.79 84.61
N GLU A 96 8.09 59.34 85.56
CA GLU A 96 7.54 57.98 85.62
C GLU A 96 6.54 57.73 84.47
N ALA A 97 5.65 58.69 84.16
CA ALA A 97 4.74 58.59 83.02
C ALA A 97 5.48 58.55 81.67
N ALA A 98 6.51 59.39 81.50
CA ALA A 98 7.35 59.40 80.29
C ALA A 98 8.15 58.09 80.15
N ALA A 99 8.71 57.56 81.25
CA ALA A 99 9.39 56.27 81.26
C ALA A 99 8.43 55.15 80.86
N ASN A 100 7.28 55.03 81.53
CA ASN A 100 6.26 54.02 81.25
C ASN A 100 5.74 54.11 79.80
N HIS A 101 5.48 55.32 79.29
CA HIS A 101 5.09 55.53 77.89
C HIS A 101 6.20 55.11 76.92
N SER A 102 7.46 55.44 77.21
CA SER A 102 8.59 55.05 76.35
C SER A 102 8.79 53.54 76.28
N VAL A 103 8.62 52.82 77.40
CA VAL A 103 8.65 51.36 77.46
C VAL A 103 7.49 50.77 76.66
N PHE A 104 6.26 51.26 76.88
CA PHE A 104 5.08 50.82 76.13
C PHE A 104 5.21 51.02 74.62
N VAL A 105 5.78 52.16 74.18
CA VAL A 105 6.06 52.44 72.77
C VAL A 105 7.16 51.54 72.21
N GLN A 106 8.18 51.18 73.00
CA GLN A 106 9.18 50.19 72.57
C GLN A 106 8.58 48.78 72.45
N ASP A 107 7.75 48.35 73.41
CA ASP A 107 7.04 47.07 73.38
C ASP A 107 6.09 46.96 72.17
N LEU A 108 5.33 48.02 71.87
CA LEU A 108 4.49 48.06 70.67
C LEU A 108 5.33 47.97 69.40
N LYS A 109 6.44 48.71 69.30
CA LYS A 109 7.37 48.60 68.16
C LYS A 109 7.97 47.20 68.02
N GLN A 110 8.24 46.50 69.13
CA GLN A 110 8.73 45.12 69.10
C GLN A 110 7.65 44.13 68.67
N LYS A 111 6.39 44.30 69.12
CA LYS A 111 5.24 43.45 68.74
C LYS A 111 4.90 43.61 67.26
N LEU A 112 4.63 44.84 66.81
CA LEU A 112 4.40 45.17 65.40
C LEU A 112 5.58 44.74 64.52
N GLY A 113 6.81 44.88 65.02
CA GLY A 113 8.01 44.40 64.32
C GLY A 113 8.14 42.87 64.25
N LYS A 114 7.54 42.10 65.15
CA LYS A 114 7.45 40.63 65.04
C LYS A 114 6.34 40.24 64.07
N GLU A 115 5.12 40.75 64.28
CA GLU A 115 3.96 40.54 63.42
C GLU A 115 4.27 40.86 61.95
N LEU A 116 4.85 42.02 61.66
CA LEU A 116 5.25 42.40 60.30
C LEU A 116 6.30 41.46 59.69
N ARG A 117 7.22 40.89 60.49
CA ARG A 117 8.18 39.88 59.99
C ARG A 117 7.49 38.54 59.73
N GLU A 118 6.54 38.13 60.57
CA GLU A 118 5.78 36.90 60.41
C GLU A 118 4.88 36.97 59.15
N GLU A 119 4.14 38.07 58.95
CA GLU A 119 3.37 38.29 57.71
C GLU A 119 4.26 38.39 56.46
N VAL A 120 5.39 39.10 56.53
CA VAL A 120 6.35 39.14 55.42
C VAL A 120 6.95 37.76 55.11
N MET A 121 7.10 36.88 56.11
CA MET A 121 7.55 35.49 55.88
C MET A 121 6.44 34.61 55.30
N LYS A 122 5.18 34.76 55.75
CA LYS A 122 4.02 34.07 55.14
C LYS A 122 3.85 34.45 53.67
N VAL A 123 3.77 35.75 53.37
CA VAL A 123 3.61 36.26 51.99
C VAL A 123 4.79 35.85 51.10
N LYS A 124 6.02 35.76 51.64
CA LYS A 124 7.16 35.19 50.89
C LYS A 124 7.01 33.70 50.60
N ALA A 125 6.56 32.89 51.57
CA ALA A 125 6.34 31.47 51.38
C ALA A 125 5.19 31.20 50.39
N GLU A 126 4.09 31.93 50.49
CA GLU A 126 2.96 31.87 49.55
C GLU A 126 3.39 32.28 48.14
N MET A 127 4.17 33.36 48.00
CA MET A 127 4.75 33.79 46.71
C MET A 127 5.72 32.76 46.14
N GLN A 128 6.53 32.10 46.97
CA GLN A 128 7.43 31.01 46.54
C GLN A 128 6.63 29.80 46.04
N GLN A 129 5.62 29.35 46.80
CA GLN A 129 4.74 28.25 46.39
C GLN A 129 4.00 28.56 45.09
N TYR A 130 3.46 29.77 44.95
CA TYR A 130 2.82 30.21 43.71
C TYR A 130 3.79 30.17 42.51
N MET A 131 5.01 30.71 42.67
CA MET A 131 6.02 30.68 41.62
C MET A 131 6.49 29.26 41.26
N GLU A 132 6.61 28.36 42.24
CA GLU A 132 6.88 26.94 41.99
C GLU A 132 5.73 26.26 41.23
N ASP A 133 4.48 26.56 41.56
CA ASP A 133 3.31 25.92 40.95
C ASP A 133 3.00 26.45 39.54
N GLU A 134 3.31 27.71 39.23
CA GLU A 134 3.35 28.19 37.84
C GLU A 134 4.50 27.52 37.06
N GLN A 135 5.71 27.39 37.64
CA GLN A 135 6.83 26.69 37.00
C GLN A 135 6.52 25.21 36.72
N LYS A 136 5.86 24.50 37.64
CA LYS A 136 5.37 23.12 37.43
C LYS A 136 4.40 23.07 36.24
N ARG A 137 3.40 23.97 36.19
CA ARG A 137 2.42 24.04 35.09
C ARG A 137 3.07 24.39 33.74
N GLU A 138 4.05 25.29 33.70
CA GLU A 138 4.81 25.58 32.48
C GLU A 138 5.64 24.39 32.02
N ALA A 139 6.29 23.67 32.94
CA ALA A 139 7.08 22.47 32.67
C ALA A 139 6.20 21.31 32.17
N GLU A 140 5.12 20.97 32.86
CA GLU A 140 4.15 19.94 32.43
C GLU A 140 3.58 20.26 31.04
N ALA A 141 3.22 21.52 30.78
CA ALA A 141 2.74 21.93 29.47
C ALA A 141 3.85 21.87 28.39
N ALA A 142 5.12 22.07 28.75
CA ALA A 142 6.25 21.88 27.84
C ALA A 142 6.51 20.40 27.54
N GLU A 143 6.46 19.53 28.55
CA GLU A 143 6.57 18.08 28.40
C GLU A 143 5.43 17.52 27.54
N GLN A 144 4.18 17.93 27.76
CA GLN A 144 3.04 17.52 26.92
C GLN A 144 3.24 17.93 25.46
N ARG A 145 3.69 19.18 25.20
CA ARG A 145 4.03 19.65 23.85
C ARG A 145 5.17 18.84 23.22
N MET A 146 6.17 18.44 24.01
CA MET A 146 7.30 17.63 23.53
C MET A 146 6.90 16.18 23.27
N ALA A 147 6.13 15.54 24.16
CA ALA A 147 5.60 14.20 24.01
C ALA A 147 4.70 14.09 22.78
N HIS A 148 3.82 15.07 22.55
CA HIS A 148 2.98 15.11 21.35
C HIS A 148 3.82 15.23 20.06
N ARG A 149 4.84 16.09 20.03
CA ARG A 149 5.76 16.20 18.89
C ARG A 149 6.51 14.88 18.62
N ILE A 150 6.98 14.20 19.67
CA ILE A 150 7.63 12.89 19.56
C ILE A 150 6.65 11.83 19.03
N GLN A 151 5.40 11.84 19.49
CA GLN A 151 4.36 10.94 19.00
C GLN A 151 4.09 11.15 17.49
N CYS A 152 4.00 12.41 17.04
CA CYS A 152 3.84 12.75 15.63
C CYS A 152 5.01 12.25 14.78
N THR A 153 6.26 12.55 15.16
CA THR A 153 7.44 12.12 14.37
C THR A 153 7.62 10.61 14.38
N LEU A 154 7.22 9.90 15.44
CA LEU A 154 7.16 8.44 15.46
C LEU A 154 6.09 7.87 14.50
N MET A 155 4.92 8.51 14.39
CA MET A 155 3.90 8.13 13.42
C MET A 155 4.34 8.40 11.97
N GLU A 156 5.01 9.52 11.72
CA GLU A 156 5.58 9.87 10.41
C GLU A 156 6.67 8.88 9.99
N CYS A 157 7.63 8.61 10.88
CA CYS A 157 8.68 7.61 10.67
C CYS A 157 8.09 6.20 10.43
N ALA A 158 7.03 5.82 11.16
CA ALA A 158 6.32 4.57 10.93
C ALA A 158 5.65 4.51 9.55
N ARG A 159 5.01 5.61 9.09
CA ARG A 159 4.44 5.72 7.74
C ARG A 159 5.54 5.61 6.67
N GLU A 160 6.62 6.36 6.80
CA GLU A 160 7.73 6.35 5.84
C GLU A 160 8.41 4.98 5.76
N LYS A 161 8.59 4.31 6.90
CA LYS A 161 9.06 2.91 6.96
C LYS A 161 8.12 1.95 6.23
N MET A 162 6.80 2.08 6.40
CA MET A 162 5.83 1.26 5.68
C MET A 162 5.86 1.53 4.17
N GLU A 163 5.93 2.80 3.76
CA GLU A 163 6.06 3.17 2.36
C GLU A 163 7.36 2.66 1.73
N ALA A 164 8.49 2.77 2.43
CA ALA A 164 9.79 2.27 1.97
C ALA A 164 9.77 0.74 1.81
N VAL A 165 9.23 0.01 2.78
CA VAL A 165 9.06 -1.45 2.70
C VAL A 165 8.09 -1.85 1.57
N ALA A 166 7.02 -1.08 1.34
CA ALA A 166 6.09 -1.32 0.24
C ALA A 166 6.76 -1.08 -1.13
N LYS A 167 7.53 0.00 -1.28
CA LYS A 167 8.32 0.32 -2.49
C LYS A 167 9.35 -0.77 -2.76
N ALA A 168 10.11 -1.20 -1.75
CA ALA A 168 11.09 -2.29 -1.86
C ALA A 168 10.44 -3.63 -2.25
N ARG A 169 9.36 -4.05 -1.57
CA ARG A 169 8.61 -5.27 -1.93
C ARG A 169 7.99 -5.22 -3.32
N LYS A 170 7.63 -4.04 -3.84
CA LYS A 170 7.17 -3.89 -5.23
C LYS A 170 8.33 -4.12 -6.21
N GLN A 171 9.49 -3.52 -5.96
CA GLN A 171 10.70 -3.71 -6.78
C GLN A 171 11.18 -5.17 -6.77
N GLU A 172 11.18 -5.81 -5.60
CA GLU A 172 11.48 -7.23 -5.40
C GLU A 172 10.55 -8.13 -6.25
N ARG A 173 9.23 -7.91 -6.18
CA ARG A 173 8.24 -8.64 -7.00
C ARG A 173 8.44 -8.39 -8.49
N GLU A 174 8.68 -7.16 -8.90
CA GLU A 174 8.97 -6.83 -10.31
C GLU A 174 10.25 -7.49 -10.81
N ALA A 175 11.29 -7.57 -9.98
CA ALA A 175 12.54 -8.26 -10.31
C ALA A 175 12.35 -9.78 -10.40
N ALA A 176 11.65 -10.38 -9.44
CA ALA A 176 11.31 -11.80 -9.43
C ALA A 176 10.47 -12.20 -10.66
N LEU A 177 9.48 -11.38 -11.04
CA LEU A 177 8.67 -11.60 -12.25
C LEU A 177 9.50 -11.46 -13.53
N LYS A 178 10.41 -10.48 -13.61
CA LYS A 178 11.34 -10.32 -14.75
C LYS A 178 12.28 -11.51 -14.90
N GLU A 179 12.81 -12.03 -13.79
CA GLU A 179 13.71 -13.18 -13.78
C GLU A 179 12.96 -14.50 -14.08
N ALA A 180 11.79 -14.73 -13.48
CA ALA A 180 10.93 -15.87 -13.82
C ALA A 180 10.56 -15.86 -15.31
N ALA A 181 10.21 -14.70 -15.87
CA ALA A 181 9.96 -14.55 -17.30
C ALA A 181 11.23 -14.71 -18.17
N ARG A 182 12.43 -14.50 -17.63
CA ARG A 182 13.70 -14.81 -18.31
C ARG A 182 13.98 -16.31 -18.31
N GLN A 183 13.78 -16.99 -17.19
CA GLN A 183 13.94 -18.44 -17.06
C GLN A 183 12.91 -19.20 -17.91
N HIS A 184 11.64 -18.78 -17.88
CA HIS A 184 10.60 -19.38 -18.71
C HIS A 184 10.90 -19.26 -20.21
N ARG A 185 11.39 -18.10 -20.68
CA ARG A 185 11.84 -17.94 -22.07
C ARG A 185 12.99 -18.88 -22.43
N LYS A 186 14.02 -18.96 -21.58
CA LYS A 186 15.14 -19.90 -21.77
C LYS A 186 14.68 -21.35 -21.87
N HIS A 187 13.78 -21.80 -21.00
CA HIS A 187 13.26 -23.17 -21.06
C HIS A 187 12.40 -23.42 -22.30
N LEU A 188 11.67 -22.40 -22.78
CA LEU A 188 10.87 -22.49 -24.01
C LEU A 188 11.77 -22.45 -25.27
N GLU A 189 12.91 -21.77 -25.21
CA GLU A 189 13.98 -21.81 -26.23
C GLU A 189 14.66 -23.19 -26.25
N GLN A 190 15.11 -23.71 -25.10
CA GLN A 190 15.68 -25.05 -24.95
C GLN A 190 14.73 -26.15 -25.47
N LEU A 191 13.45 -26.12 -25.06
CA LEU A 191 12.46 -27.10 -25.49
C LEU A 191 12.18 -27.04 -27.01
N LYS A 192 12.37 -25.87 -27.65
CA LYS A 192 12.32 -25.77 -29.12
C LYS A 192 13.57 -26.38 -29.78
N GLU A 193 14.75 -26.15 -29.21
CA GLU A 193 16.00 -26.76 -29.70
C GLU A 193 15.97 -28.29 -29.56
N GLU A 194 15.50 -28.81 -28.43
CA GLU A 194 15.27 -30.23 -28.18
C GLU A 194 14.25 -30.83 -29.15
N ASN A 195 13.11 -30.16 -29.38
CA ASN A 195 12.11 -30.62 -30.35
C ASN A 195 12.64 -30.60 -31.79
N MET A 196 13.36 -29.55 -32.21
CA MET A 196 13.99 -29.48 -33.54
C MET A 196 14.97 -30.64 -33.76
N LEU A 197 15.80 -30.94 -32.76
CA LEU A 197 16.73 -32.07 -32.81
C LEU A 197 16.00 -33.42 -32.85
N ALA A 198 14.92 -33.58 -32.09
CA ALA A 198 14.08 -34.78 -32.13
C ALA A 198 13.39 -34.97 -33.48
N GLU A 199 12.79 -33.92 -34.05
CA GLU A 199 12.19 -33.93 -35.39
C GLU A 199 13.22 -34.27 -36.47
N GLU A 200 14.43 -33.71 -36.41
CA GLU A 200 15.54 -34.09 -37.30
C GLU A 200 15.93 -35.56 -37.17
N LEU A 201 15.98 -36.11 -35.96
CA LEU A 201 16.32 -37.52 -35.72
C LEU A 201 15.22 -38.46 -36.23
N TYR A 202 13.95 -38.16 -35.93
CA TYR A 202 12.80 -38.91 -36.47
C TYR A 202 12.78 -38.85 -37.99
N ARG A 203 13.00 -37.68 -38.58
CA ARG A 203 13.07 -37.52 -40.04
C ARG A 203 14.18 -38.37 -40.66
N LYS A 204 15.41 -38.32 -40.11
CA LYS A 204 16.55 -39.12 -40.59
C LYS A 204 16.25 -40.63 -40.47
N SER A 205 15.60 -41.07 -39.39
CA SER A 205 15.17 -42.46 -39.20
C SER A 205 14.09 -42.88 -40.21
N ILE A 206 13.11 -42.03 -40.51
CA ILE A 206 12.08 -42.29 -41.53
C ILE A 206 12.69 -42.31 -42.94
N GLU A 207 13.63 -41.40 -43.24
CA GLU A 207 14.35 -41.38 -44.52
C GLU A 207 15.19 -42.66 -44.69
N GLN A 208 15.90 -43.12 -43.66
CA GLN A 208 16.60 -44.41 -43.64
C GLN A 208 15.65 -45.59 -43.89
N LEU A 209 14.58 -45.72 -43.08
CA LEU A 209 13.59 -46.79 -43.21
C LEU A 209 12.94 -46.82 -44.61
N ASN A 210 12.68 -45.66 -45.20
CA ASN A 210 12.18 -45.59 -46.58
C ASN A 210 13.22 -46.10 -47.59
N THR A 211 14.52 -45.79 -47.44
CA THR A 211 15.56 -46.35 -48.32
C THR A 211 15.69 -47.87 -48.18
N GLU A 212 15.62 -48.39 -46.96
CA GLU A 212 15.63 -49.83 -46.68
C GLU A 212 14.42 -50.54 -47.31
N LYS A 213 13.20 -50.00 -47.11
CA LYS A 213 11.98 -50.58 -47.68
C LYS A 213 11.90 -50.46 -49.19
N CYS A 214 12.44 -49.40 -49.79
CA CYS A 214 12.63 -49.34 -51.24
C CYS A 214 13.64 -50.39 -51.73
N HIS A 215 14.71 -50.68 -50.98
CA HIS A 215 15.68 -51.70 -51.35
C HIS A 215 15.08 -53.12 -51.25
N GLU A 216 14.40 -53.45 -50.14
CA GLU A 216 13.65 -54.69 -49.99
C GLU A 216 12.62 -54.90 -51.11
N PHE A 217 11.84 -53.86 -51.44
CA PHE A 217 10.83 -53.92 -52.49
C PHE A 217 11.46 -54.15 -53.88
N ASN A 218 12.59 -53.50 -54.19
CA ASN A 218 13.32 -53.72 -55.42
C ASN A 218 13.93 -55.13 -55.52
N ILE A 219 14.39 -55.70 -54.39
CA ILE A 219 14.84 -57.10 -54.33
C ILE A 219 13.67 -58.05 -54.59
N ALA A 220 12.55 -57.89 -53.87
CA ALA A 220 11.36 -58.72 -54.05
C ALA A 220 10.83 -58.66 -55.49
N LEU A 221 10.73 -57.46 -56.07
CA LEU A 221 10.31 -57.25 -57.45
C LEU A 221 11.28 -57.92 -58.45
N SER A 222 12.60 -57.85 -58.20
CA SER A 222 13.58 -58.56 -59.03
C SER A 222 13.52 -60.09 -58.89
N ILE A 223 13.13 -60.61 -57.73
CA ILE A 223 12.91 -62.05 -57.51
C ILE A 223 11.67 -62.48 -58.31
N THR A 224 10.52 -61.85 -58.10
CA THR A 224 9.28 -62.17 -58.82
C THR A 224 9.39 -61.98 -60.33
N GLN A 225 10.19 -61.02 -60.82
CA GLN A 225 10.50 -60.92 -62.25
C GLN A 225 11.27 -62.13 -62.79
N LYS A 226 12.26 -62.64 -62.04
CA LYS A 226 13.02 -63.84 -62.43
C LYS A 226 12.18 -65.10 -62.31
N GLU A 227 11.36 -65.23 -61.27
CA GLU A 227 10.41 -66.34 -61.10
C GLU A 227 9.43 -66.40 -62.28
N ASN A 228 8.83 -65.26 -62.65
CA ASN A 228 7.96 -65.17 -63.83
C ASN A 228 8.70 -65.50 -65.14
N GLN A 229 9.95 -65.04 -65.32
CA GLN A 229 10.77 -65.39 -66.48
C GLN A 229 11.01 -66.90 -66.56
N ILE A 230 11.49 -67.51 -65.47
CA ILE A 230 11.72 -68.96 -65.37
C ILE A 230 10.43 -69.74 -65.63
N GLU A 231 9.29 -69.28 -65.12
CA GLU A 231 8.00 -69.92 -65.33
C GLU A 231 7.52 -69.81 -66.79
N THR A 232 7.68 -68.65 -67.43
CA THR A 232 7.42 -68.53 -68.89
C THR A 232 8.39 -69.36 -69.73
N GLU A 233 9.65 -69.54 -69.30
CA GLU A 233 10.60 -70.44 -69.96
C GLU A 233 10.22 -71.92 -69.81
N LYS A 234 9.68 -72.35 -68.66
CA LYS A 234 9.13 -73.71 -68.51
C LYS A 234 7.95 -73.91 -69.45
N GLN A 235 6.97 -73.02 -69.41
CA GLN A 235 5.75 -73.11 -70.22
C GLN A 235 6.07 -73.08 -71.72
N LEU A 236 7.07 -72.29 -72.14
CA LEU A 236 7.61 -72.34 -73.50
C LEU A 236 8.21 -73.72 -73.81
N LYS A 237 9.10 -74.26 -72.98
CA LYS A 237 9.72 -75.59 -73.21
C LYS A 237 8.69 -76.72 -73.20
N GLU A 238 7.67 -76.65 -72.34
CA GLU A 238 6.56 -77.59 -72.30
C GLU A 238 5.75 -77.55 -73.62
N THR A 239 5.39 -76.34 -74.10
CA THR A 239 4.73 -76.19 -75.41
C THR A 239 5.61 -76.60 -76.59
N GLU A 240 6.92 -76.33 -76.55
CA GLU A 240 7.89 -76.83 -77.54
C GLU A 240 7.92 -78.37 -77.56
N THR A 241 7.94 -79.03 -76.40
CA THR A 241 7.89 -80.50 -76.36
C THR A 241 6.56 -81.06 -76.89
N ILE A 242 5.43 -80.43 -76.58
CA ILE A 242 4.11 -80.83 -77.11
C ILE A 242 4.07 -80.68 -78.64
N HIS A 243 4.60 -79.58 -79.18
CA HIS A 243 4.65 -79.35 -80.62
C HIS A 243 5.64 -80.27 -81.35
N LEU A 244 6.76 -80.66 -80.71
CA LEU A 244 7.66 -81.69 -81.26
C LEU A 244 6.98 -83.07 -81.30
N ASP A 245 6.27 -83.43 -80.22
CA ASP A 245 5.43 -84.62 -80.13
C ASP A 245 4.29 -84.64 -81.18
N GLU A 246 3.71 -83.49 -81.51
CA GLU A 246 2.73 -83.33 -82.58
C GLU A 246 3.36 -83.45 -83.97
N LEU A 247 4.52 -82.83 -84.19
CA LEU A 247 5.28 -82.91 -85.43
C LEU A 247 5.75 -84.36 -85.71
N GLU A 248 6.19 -85.12 -84.71
CA GLU A 248 6.57 -86.53 -84.89
C GLU A 248 5.36 -87.38 -85.32
N LYS A 249 4.18 -87.16 -84.70
CA LYS A 249 2.93 -87.84 -85.10
C LYS A 249 2.54 -87.50 -86.55
N VAL A 250 2.67 -86.23 -86.96
CA VAL A 250 2.41 -85.80 -88.34
C VAL A 250 3.43 -86.38 -89.32
N LEU A 251 4.71 -86.42 -88.98
CA LEU A 251 5.77 -87.03 -89.81
C LEU A 251 5.61 -88.55 -89.93
N ALA A 252 5.15 -89.24 -88.88
CA ALA A 252 4.81 -90.65 -88.92
C ALA A 252 3.59 -90.92 -89.83
N ALA A 253 2.55 -90.08 -89.73
CA ALA A 253 1.38 -90.16 -90.60
C ALA A 253 1.72 -89.86 -92.07
N LEU A 254 2.59 -88.87 -92.33
CA LEU A 254 3.09 -88.55 -93.66
C LEU A 254 3.85 -89.73 -94.28
N LYS A 255 4.81 -90.32 -93.55
CA LYS A 255 5.54 -91.52 -94.01
C LYS A 255 4.60 -92.71 -94.28
N ALA A 256 3.57 -92.91 -93.45
CA ALA A 256 2.57 -93.93 -93.68
C ALA A 256 1.75 -93.67 -94.95
N ALA A 257 1.42 -92.40 -95.25
CA ALA A 257 0.77 -92.00 -96.49
C ALA A 257 1.70 -92.13 -97.71
N GLU A 258 2.98 -91.78 -97.61
CA GLU A 258 3.99 -91.99 -98.66
C GLU A 258 4.15 -93.47 -99.01
N GLU A 259 4.21 -94.36 -98.03
CA GLU A 259 4.25 -95.82 -98.29
C GLU A 259 2.92 -96.34 -98.87
N GLN A 260 1.77 -95.81 -98.47
CA GLN A 260 0.51 -96.11 -99.15
C GLN A 260 0.55 -95.67 -100.62
N VAL A 261 1.02 -94.45 -100.92
CA VAL A 261 1.20 -93.96 -102.29
C VAL A 261 2.16 -94.85 -103.07
N LYS A 262 3.33 -95.22 -102.53
CA LYS A 262 4.28 -96.15 -103.17
C LYS A 262 3.62 -97.49 -103.50
N THR A 263 2.86 -98.08 -102.58
CA THR A 263 2.16 -99.36 -102.85
C THR A 263 1.00 -99.24 -103.84
N LEU A 264 0.36 -98.06 -103.96
CA LEU A 264 -0.64 -97.77 -104.99
C LEU A 264 0.02 -97.57 -106.36
N THR A 265 1.14 -96.84 -106.44
CA THR A 265 1.93 -96.69 -107.67
C THR A 265 2.42 -98.04 -108.18
N GLN A 266 3.00 -98.89 -107.33
CA GLN A 266 3.42 -100.26 -107.71
C GLN A 266 2.25 -101.18 -108.14
N LYS A 267 1.02 -100.91 -107.70
CA LYS A 267 -0.18 -101.61 -108.19
C LYS A 267 -0.62 -101.08 -109.54
N LEU A 268 -0.58 -99.76 -109.74
CA LEU A 268 -0.89 -99.11 -111.03
C LEU A 268 0.11 -99.48 -112.12
N GLU A 269 1.39 -99.56 -111.79
CA GLU A 269 2.48 -100.05 -112.64
C GLU A 269 2.16 -101.47 -113.15
N LYS A 270 1.95 -102.44 -112.24
CA LYS A 270 1.57 -103.83 -112.59
C LYS A 270 0.25 -103.95 -113.36
N MET A 271 -0.73 -103.08 -113.07
CA MET A 271 -1.99 -103.03 -113.82
C MET A 271 -1.80 -102.42 -115.22
N THR A 272 -0.78 -101.58 -115.41
CA THR A 272 -0.40 -101.01 -116.71
C THR A 272 0.38 -102.03 -117.52
N ASP A 273 1.38 -102.69 -116.93
CA ASP A 273 2.10 -103.83 -117.55
C ASP A 273 1.13 -104.90 -118.05
N TRP A 274 0.15 -105.28 -117.21
CA TRP A 274 -0.86 -106.28 -117.57
C TRP A 274 -1.82 -105.80 -118.66
N LYS A 275 -2.23 -104.52 -118.63
CA LYS A 275 -3.03 -103.89 -119.69
C LYS A 275 -2.29 -103.87 -121.02
N ASP A 276 -1.00 -103.54 -121.01
CA ASP A 276 -0.20 -103.39 -122.22
C ASP A 276 0.21 -104.77 -122.78
N SER A 277 0.46 -105.76 -121.92
CA SER A 277 0.54 -107.18 -122.31
C SER A 277 -0.75 -107.64 -123.01
N LEU A 278 -1.93 -107.33 -122.45
CA LEU A 278 -3.21 -107.64 -123.09
C LEU A 278 -3.41 -106.91 -124.42
N GLU A 279 -3.00 -105.65 -124.54
CA GLU A 279 -3.11 -104.93 -125.82
C GLU A 279 -2.14 -105.51 -126.87
N THR A 280 -0.95 -106.01 -126.47
CA THR A 280 -0.07 -106.75 -127.40
C THR A 280 -0.62 -108.13 -127.79
N GLU A 281 -1.29 -108.86 -126.90
CA GLU A 281 -2.02 -110.10 -127.25
C GLU A 281 -3.19 -109.81 -128.20
N ILE A 282 -3.95 -108.73 -127.98
CA ILE A 282 -5.03 -108.29 -128.87
C ILE A 282 -4.46 -107.87 -130.24
N GLN A 283 -3.33 -107.16 -130.27
CA GLN A 283 -2.64 -106.76 -131.50
C GLN A 283 -2.15 -107.98 -132.30
N ALA A 284 -1.54 -108.97 -131.64
CA ALA A 284 -1.12 -110.22 -132.27
C ALA A 284 -2.33 -111.05 -132.77
N THR A 285 -3.42 -111.09 -132.00
CA THR A 285 -4.67 -111.76 -132.40
C THR A 285 -5.32 -111.07 -133.60
N ARG A 286 -5.33 -109.72 -133.65
CA ARG A 286 -5.77 -108.91 -134.79
C ARG A 286 -4.93 -109.20 -136.04
N GLN A 287 -3.61 -109.32 -135.90
CA GLN A 287 -2.71 -109.73 -136.99
C GLN A 287 -3.02 -111.16 -137.49
N ALA A 288 -3.16 -112.13 -136.59
CA ALA A 288 -3.50 -113.51 -136.96
C ALA A 288 -4.86 -113.62 -137.66
N PHE A 289 -5.88 -112.85 -137.24
CA PHE A 289 -7.15 -112.75 -137.97
C PHE A 289 -6.97 -112.12 -139.34
N GLN A 290 -6.15 -111.08 -139.49
CA GLN A 290 -5.90 -110.47 -140.80
C GLN A 290 -5.14 -111.42 -141.74
N GLU A 291 -4.18 -112.19 -141.24
CA GLU A 291 -3.49 -113.25 -141.99
C GLU A 291 -4.47 -114.35 -142.43
N TYR A 292 -5.34 -114.83 -141.53
CA TYR A 292 -6.36 -115.83 -141.85
C TYR A 292 -7.37 -115.32 -142.91
N ILE A 293 -7.83 -114.07 -142.79
CA ILE A 293 -8.71 -113.44 -143.78
C ILE A 293 -7.99 -113.33 -145.14
N ASN A 294 -6.76 -112.84 -145.17
CA ASN A 294 -5.96 -112.72 -146.39
C ASN A 294 -5.74 -114.08 -147.09
N ALA A 295 -5.46 -115.13 -146.30
CA ALA A 295 -5.23 -116.48 -146.82
C ALA A 295 -6.52 -117.17 -147.31
N THR A 296 -7.65 -116.92 -146.64
CA THR A 296 -8.94 -117.57 -146.98
C THR A 296 -9.69 -116.83 -148.09
N PHE A 297 -9.55 -115.50 -148.17
CA PHE A 297 -10.27 -114.64 -149.13
C PHE A 297 -9.33 -113.63 -149.81
N PRO A 298 -8.49 -114.05 -150.78
CA PRO A 298 -7.50 -113.19 -151.45
C PRO A 298 -8.06 -111.97 -152.20
N ASN A 299 -9.38 -111.89 -152.37
CA ASN A 299 -10.07 -110.82 -153.09
C ASN A 299 -10.63 -109.71 -152.16
N LEU A 300 -10.38 -109.77 -150.85
CA LEU A 300 -10.79 -108.73 -149.89
C LEU A 300 -9.68 -107.70 -149.67
N SER A 301 -10.07 -106.46 -149.37
CA SER A 301 -9.14 -105.41 -148.97
C SER A 301 -8.44 -105.75 -147.64
N PRO A 302 -7.15 -105.45 -147.47
CA PRO A 302 -6.52 -105.39 -146.16
C PRO A 302 -7.29 -104.47 -145.19
N GLY A 303 -7.22 -104.76 -143.89
CA GLY A 303 -7.89 -103.99 -142.81
C GLY A 303 -9.23 -104.55 -142.34
N GLN A 304 -9.70 -105.67 -142.91
CA GLN A 304 -10.95 -106.33 -142.48
C GLN A 304 -10.95 -106.76 -141.01
N ALA A 305 -9.78 -107.10 -140.43
CA ALA A 305 -9.69 -107.51 -139.03
C ALA A 305 -10.00 -106.36 -138.03
N ASP A 306 -9.78 -105.11 -138.43
CA ASP A 306 -9.99 -103.93 -137.58
C ASP A 306 -11.49 -103.67 -137.29
N PHE A 307 -12.39 -104.20 -138.12
CA PHE A 307 -13.82 -104.17 -137.88
C PHE A 307 -14.26 -105.22 -136.84
N ILE A 308 -13.57 -106.36 -136.77
CA ILE A 308 -13.86 -107.46 -135.83
C ILE A 308 -13.22 -107.18 -134.46
N LEU A 309 -12.02 -106.60 -134.44
CA LEU A 309 -11.30 -106.17 -133.24
C LEU A 309 -10.93 -104.68 -133.35
N PRO A 310 -11.88 -103.75 -133.07
CA PRO A 310 -11.60 -102.32 -133.07
C PRO A 310 -10.46 -101.92 -132.13
N PHE A 311 -9.72 -100.88 -132.48
CA PHE A 311 -8.73 -100.28 -131.59
C PHE A 311 -9.41 -99.71 -130.34
N ARG A 312 -8.80 -99.88 -129.17
CA ARG A 312 -9.21 -99.11 -127.98
C ARG A 312 -8.93 -97.63 -128.25
N LYS A 313 -9.82 -96.76 -127.77
CA LYS A 313 -9.51 -95.33 -127.68
C LYS A 313 -8.32 -95.15 -126.73
N SER A 314 -7.27 -94.49 -127.20
CA SER A 314 -6.18 -94.02 -126.35
C SER A 314 -6.77 -93.14 -125.24
N PHE A 315 -6.39 -93.41 -123.99
CA PHE A 315 -6.87 -92.65 -122.86
C PHE A 315 -6.05 -91.37 -122.75
N GLU A 316 -6.49 -90.31 -123.42
CA GLU A 316 -5.94 -88.97 -123.25
C GLU A 316 -6.04 -88.57 -121.78
N GLN A 317 -4.90 -88.50 -121.08
CA GLN A 317 -4.86 -87.85 -119.78
C GLN A 317 -5.21 -86.39 -119.99
N LYS A 318 -6.32 -85.95 -119.40
CA LYS A 318 -6.53 -84.53 -119.15
C LYS A 318 -5.53 -84.10 -118.11
N GLU A 319 -4.48 -83.42 -118.56
CA GLU A 319 -3.76 -82.48 -117.71
C GLU A 319 -4.78 -81.46 -117.18
N THR A 320 -4.79 -81.28 -115.87
CA THR A 320 -5.59 -80.26 -115.16
C THR A 320 -4.68 -79.64 -114.10
N PRO A 321 -4.79 -78.33 -113.86
CA PRO A 321 -3.61 -77.49 -114.11
C PRO A 321 -2.70 -77.27 -112.90
N GLU A 322 -1.50 -76.77 -113.19
CA GLU A 322 -0.67 -76.06 -112.22
C GLU A 322 -1.37 -74.75 -111.81
N GLU A 323 -1.93 -74.70 -110.59
CA GLU A 323 -2.31 -73.42 -109.97
C GLU A 323 -1.10 -72.82 -109.22
N ALA A 324 -0.27 -72.12 -110.00
CA ALA A 324 0.68 -71.06 -109.66
C ALA A 324 1.19 -70.90 -108.22
N GLU A 325 2.52 -70.95 -108.06
CA GLU A 325 3.23 -70.20 -107.02
C GLU A 325 3.19 -68.69 -107.31
N ASP A 326 2.59 -67.89 -106.41
CA ASP A 326 2.88 -66.45 -106.21
C ASP A 326 2.18 -66.00 -104.90
N SER A 327 2.67 -65.09 -104.06
CA SER A 327 3.87 -64.24 -104.12
C SER A 327 4.30 -63.83 -102.69
N ASP A 328 5.60 -63.57 -102.46
CA ASP A 328 6.14 -62.96 -101.24
C ASP A 328 5.50 -61.61 -100.85
N LYS A 329 5.25 -61.36 -99.54
CA LYS A 329 5.14 -60.00 -98.96
C LYS A 329 5.74 -59.84 -97.56
N GLU A 330 7.06 -59.62 -97.58
CA GLU A 330 7.87 -58.67 -96.81
C GLU A 330 7.35 -58.11 -95.44
N TYR A 331 8.23 -58.17 -94.44
CA TYR A 331 8.12 -57.54 -93.12
C TYR A 331 7.73 -56.04 -93.11
N LYS A 332 6.97 -55.64 -92.08
CA LYS A 332 7.31 -54.43 -91.28
C LYS A 332 6.83 -54.49 -89.82
N ARG A 333 7.73 -54.18 -88.89
CA ARG A 333 7.42 -53.83 -87.50
C ARG A 333 6.54 -52.58 -87.45
N THR A 334 5.60 -52.47 -86.50
CA THR A 334 5.72 -51.57 -85.33
C THR A 334 4.43 -51.48 -84.48
N SER A 335 4.60 -50.91 -83.28
CA SER A 335 3.58 -50.21 -82.48
C SER A 335 2.66 -51.03 -81.57
N ILE A 336 3.19 -51.32 -80.37
CA ILE A 336 2.43 -51.42 -79.13
C ILE A 336 1.49 -50.21 -79.00
N ARG A 337 0.19 -50.41 -78.74
CA ARG A 337 -0.64 -49.33 -78.20
C ARG A 337 -1.76 -49.79 -77.27
N SER A 338 -1.40 -49.87 -75.97
CA SER A 338 -2.27 -49.67 -74.80
C SER A 338 -3.72 -50.17 -74.91
N ALA A 339 -3.99 -51.35 -74.31
CA ALA A 339 -5.29 -51.54 -73.66
C ALA A 339 -5.49 -50.41 -72.64
N ARG A 340 -6.70 -49.86 -72.55
CA ARG A 340 -7.03 -48.81 -71.57
C ARG A 340 -7.39 -49.47 -70.24
N PHE A 341 -6.51 -49.36 -69.25
CA PHE A 341 -6.95 -49.55 -67.86
C PHE A 341 -7.87 -48.39 -67.45
N THR A 342 -8.98 -48.74 -66.80
CA THR A 342 -9.94 -47.77 -66.24
C THR A 342 -9.29 -46.96 -65.12
N ALA A 343 -9.34 -45.63 -65.25
CA ALA A 343 -8.85 -44.73 -64.21
C ALA A 343 -9.78 -44.75 -62.98
N MET A 344 -9.20 -44.93 -61.81
CA MET A 344 -9.82 -44.66 -60.50
C MET A 344 -8.82 -43.94 -59.60
N ALA A 345 -9.34 -43.35 -58.51
CA ALA A 345 -8.58 -42.71 -57.43
C ALA A 345 -7.69 -41.50 -57.81
N LYS A 346 -8.34 -40.34 -58.01
CA LYS A 346 -7.95 -39.11 -57.29
C LYS A 346 -9.19 -38.41 -56.74
N GLN A 347 -9.48 -38.64 -55.46
CA GLN A 347 -10.16 -37.64 -54.64
C GLN A 347 -9.16 -37.14 -53.59
N ASN A 348 -9.26 -35.84 -53.31
CA ASN A 348 -8.30 -35.07 -52.53
C ASN A 348 -8.80 -34.86 -51.10
N TYR A 349 -7.86 -34.81 -50.16
CA TYR A 349 -7.88 -34.02 -48.93
C TYR A 349 -9.18 -33.98 -48.10
N LYS A 350 -9.10 -34.58 -46.91
CA LYS A 350 -9.27 -33.82 -45.66
C LYS A 350 -8.33 -34.34 -44.58
#